data_AF-A0AAX3H3G1-F1
#
_entry.id   AF-A0AAX3H3G1-F1
#
_cell.length_a   1.000
_cell.length_b   1.000
_cell.length_c   1.000
_cell.angle_alpha   90.00
_cell.angle_beta   90.00
_cell.angle_gamma   90.00
#
_symmetry.space_group_name_H-M   'P 1'
#
loop_
_entity.id
_entity.type
_entity.pdbx_description
1 polymer ?
#
loop_
_entity_poly.entity_id
_entity_poly.type
_entity_poly.pdbx_seq_one_letter_code
_entity_poly.pdbx_strand_id
1 'polypeptide(L)'
;MSSYLNLIREFNLKEKIIAFICVSALLIGKSCVLKNRKATTYHLKNSKRQRQLSEFDVNVVNEPTVVNQNIITSYYTETAPHVAFKLLEMLISKKQLDEVKLAMGFKL
;
A
#
# COMPACT_ATOMS: atom_id res chain seq x y z
N MET A 1 10.14 -20.14 -8.31
CA MET A 1 9.64 -18.82 -7.87
C MET A 1 8.37 -19.04 -7.06
N SER A 2 8.17 -18.47 -5.87
CA SER A 2 6.97 -18.76 -5.06
C SER A 2 5.69 -18.25 -5.72
N SER A 3 4.57 -18.97 -5.54
CA SER A 3 3.26 -18.66 -6.14
C SER A 3 2.78 -17.23 -5.86
N TYR A 4 3.01 -16.72 -4.64
CA TYR A 4 2.56 -15.39 -4.22
C TYR A 4 3.28 -14.24 -4.94
N LEU A 5 4.57 -14.36 -5.26
CA LEU A 5 5.29 -13.31 -5.99
C LEU A 5 4.76 -13.18 -7.43
N ASN A 6 4.39 -14.30 -8.04
CA ASN A 6 3.75 -14.30 -9.36
C ASN A 6 2.35 -13.68 -9.29
N LEU A 7 1.56 -14.00 -8.26
CA LEU A 7 0.25 -13.37 -8.05
C LEU A 7 0.33 -11.84 -7.98
N ILE A 8 1.30 -11.31 -7.22
CA ILE A 8 1.52 -9.86 -7.10
C ILE A 8 1.88 -9.24 -8.45
N ARG A 9 2.76 -9.89 -9.23
CA ARG A 9 3.13 -9.42 -10.57
C ARG A 9 1.94 -9.44 -11.52
N GLU A 10 1.17 -10.53 -11.54
CA GLU A 10 -0.03 -10.66 -12.37
C GLU A 10 -1.10 -9.61 -12.04
N PHE A 11 -1.30 -9.30 -10.76
CA PHE A 11 -2.19 -8.23 -10.35
C PHE A 11 -1.70 -6.87 -10.86
N ASN A 12 -0.39 -6.59 -10.71
CA ASN A 12 0.19 -5.34 -11.16
C ASN A 12 0.15 -5.20 -12.70
N LEU A 13 0.43 -6.29 -13.43
CA LEU A 13 0.38 -6.32 -14.90
C LEU A 13 -1.03 -6.05 -15.44
N LYS A 14 -2.06 -6.47 -14.70
CA LYS A 14 -3.48 -6.24 -15.04
C LYS A 14 -4.01 -4.94 -14.42
N GLU A 15 -3.13 -4.08 -13.93
CA GLU A 15 -3.45 -2.81 -13.26
C GLU A 15 -4.46 -2.94 -12.10
N LYS A 16 -4.55 -4.14 -11.50
CA LYS A 16 -5.41 -4.38 -10.35
C LYS A 16 -4.83 -3.70 -9.12
N ILE A 17 -5.72 -3.23 -8.25
CA ILE A 17 -5.33 -2.53 -7.03
C ILE A 17 -4.65 -3.53 -6.08
N ILE A 18 -3.50 -3.14 -5.54
CA ILE A 18 -2.73 -3.90 -4.55
C ILE A 18 -2.59 -3.02 -3.30
N ALA A 19 -3.24 -3.40 -2.21
CA ALA A 19 -3.20 -2.65 -0.96
C ALA A 19 -2.53 -3.46 0.15
N PHE A 20 -1.65 -2.82 0.91
CA PHE A 20 -0.91 -3.50 1.97
C PHE A 20 -0.53 -2.56 3.11
N ILE A 21 -0.34 -3.14 4.30
CA ILE A 21 -0.15 -2.43 5.55
C ILE A 21 1.09 -2.97 6.28
N CYS A 22 1.85 -2.07 6.88
CA CYS A 22 2.99 -2.39 7.74
C CYS A 22 4.10 -3.11 6.97
N VAL A 23 4.57 -4.26 7.47
CA VAL A 23 5.75 -4.97 6.94
C VAL A 23 5.51 -5.73 5.63
N SER A 24 4.25 -5.90 5.23
CA SER A 24 3.88 -6.62 4.02
C SER A 24 4.41 -5.97 2.74
N ALA A 25 4.74 -4.67 2.78
CA ALA A 25 5.45 -3.95 1.73
C ALA A 25 6.73 -4.64 1.24
N LEU A 26 7.45 -5.34 2.14
CA LEU A 26 8.69 -6.03 1.80
C LEU A 26 8.45 -7.22 0.86
N LEU A 27 7.31 -7.90 1.00
CA LEU A 27 6.92 -8.96 0.08
C LEU A 27 6.66 -8.39 -1.32
N ILE A 28 6.05 -7.20 -1.38
CA ILE A 28 5.77 -6.50 -2.64
C ILE A 28 7.08 -5.99 -3.26
N GLY A 29 7.99 -5.42 -2.46
CA GLY A 29 9.33 -5.03 -2.90
C GLY A 29 10.10 -6.21 -3.51
N LYS A 30 10.07 -7.37 -2.85
CA LYS A 30 10.68 -8.61 -3.36
C LYS A 30 10.09 -9.10 -4.69
N SER A 31 8.85 -8.73 -5.03
CA SER A 31 8.25 -9.06 -6.33
C SER A 31 8.75 -8.17 -7.48
N CYS A 32 9.50 -7.11 -7.16
CA CYS A 32 10.02 -6.06 -8.04
C CYS A 32 8.97 -5.09 -8.61
N VAL A 33 7.68 -5.21 -8.25
CA VAL A 33 6.64 -4.28 -8.74
C VAL A 33 6.77 -2.86 -8.19
N LEU A 34 7.53 -2.66 -7.11
CA LEU A 34 7.81 -1.34 -6.51
C LEU A 34 9.11 -0.70 -7.02
N LYS A 35 9.85 -1.35 -7.93
CA LYS A 35 11.11 -0.82 -8.45
C LYS A 35 10.90 0.56 -9.07
N ASN A 36 11.70 1.53 -8.64
CA ASN A 36 11.62 2.96 -9.00
C ASN A 36 10.28 3.64 -8.66
N ARG A 37 9.40 3.00 -7.86
CA ARG A 37 8.13 3.58 -7.40
C ARG A 37 8.27 4.13 -6.00
N LYS A 38 7.47 5.15 -5.67
CA LYS A 38 7.35 5.66 -4.30
C LYS A 38 6.57 4.66 -3.45
N ALA A 39 7.06 4.36 -2.25
CA ALA A 39 6.36 3.52 -1.29
C ALA A 39 6.84 3.79 0.14
N THR A 40 6.09 3.27 1.11
CA THR A 40 6.46 3.26 2.53
C THR A 40 6.29 1.85 3.12
N THR A 41 6.84 1.66 4.32
CA THR A 41 6.62 0.47 5.17
C THR A 41 6.95 0.85 6.61
N TYR A 42 6.75 -0.09 7.54
CA TYR A 42 6.93 0.09 8.98
C TYR A 42 8.13 0.95 9.36
N HIS A 43 7.85 2.07 10.02
CA HIS A 43 8.83 3.13 10.30
C HIS A 43 9.54 2.99 11.66
N LEU A 44 8.93 2.34 12.65
CA LEU A 44 9.54 2.22 13.98
C LEU A 44 10.83 1.38 13.96
N LYS A 45 11.56 1.41 15.09
CA LYS A 45 12.89 0.80 15.25
C LYS A 45 13.92 1.42 14.31
N ASN A 46 13.99 2.76 14.33
CA ASN A 46 14.88 3.58 13.50
C ASN A 46 14.76 3.22 12.02
N SER A 47 13.56 3.14 11.45
CA SER A 47 13.33 2.89 10.02
C SER A 47 13.96 1.59 9.49
N LYS A 48 14.14 0.57 10.34
CA LYS A 48 14.78 -0.70 9.94
C LYS A 48 14.12 -1.34 8.72
N ARG A 49 12.79 -1.36 8.66
CA ARG A 49 12.05 -1.96 7.55
C ARG A 49 12.02 -1.06 6.31
N GLN A 50 12.00 0.25 6.48
CA GLN A 50 12.17 1.21 5.37
C GLN A 50 13.53 1.06 4.68
N ARG A 51 14.63 0.89 5.44
CA ARG A 51 15.94 0.55 4.85
C ARG A 51 15.91 -0.78 4.10
N GLN A 52 15.30 -1.81 4.69
CA GLN A 52 15.14 -3.10 4.00
C GLN A 52 14.31 -2.99 2.71
N LEU A 53 13.30 -2.10 2.67
CA LEU A 53 12.51 -1.88 1.47
C LEU A 53 13.33 -1.19 0.37
N SER A 54 14.23 -0.25 0.73
CA SER A 54 15.10 0.43 -0.25
C SER A 54 16.08 -0.51 -0.94
N GLU A 55 16.43 -1.64 -0.33
CA GLU A 55 17.27 -2.68 -0.96
C GLU A 55 16.62 -3.33 -2.20
N PHE A 56 15.32 -3.12 -2.43
CA PHE A 56 14.59 -3.58 -3.61
C PHE A 56 14.42 -2.52 -4.70
N ASP A 57 15.32 -1.52 -4.77
CA ASP A 57 15.26 -0.38 -5.70
C ASP A 57 13.98 0.45 -5.56
N VAL A 58 13.44 0.57 -4.34
CA VAL A 58 12.20 1.31 -4.05
C VAL A 58 12.53 2.74 -3.60
N ASN A 59 11.80 3.73 -4.11
CA ASN A 59 11.92 5.13 -3.67
C ASN A 59 11.15 5.30 -2.34
N VAL A 60 11.79 4.91 -1.23
CA VAL A 60 11.14 4.93 0.08
C VAL A 60 10.92 6.35 0.57
N VAL A 61 9.68 6.68 0.94
CA VAL A 61 9.30 7.97 1.55
C VAL A 61 8.76 7.76 2.95
N ASN A 62 8.97 8.75 3.83
CA ASN A 62 8.49 8.69 5.21
C ASN A 62 7.10 9.33 5.36
N GLU A 63 6.11 8.72 4.72
CA GLU A 63 4.70 9.12 4.77
C GLU A 63 3.85 7.98 5.34
N PRO A 64 2.73 8.28 6.02
CA PRO A 64 1.90 7.25 6.64
C PRO A 64 1.26 6.27 5.66
N THR A 65 0.85 6.77 4.52
CA THR A 65 0.28 6.00 3.42
C THR A 65 0.72 6.65 2.11
N VAL A 66 1.16 5.82 1.16
CA VAL A 66 1.59 6.25 -0.16
C VAL A 66 0.78 5.47 -1.18
N VAL A 67 0.17 6.19 -2.12
CA VAL A 67 -0.47 5.61 -3.29
C VAL A 67 0.41 5.90 -4.49
N ASN A 68 0.85 4.86 -5.18
CA ASN A 68 1.61 4.98 -6.42
C ASN A 68 0.96 4.08 -7.47
N GLN A 69 0.31 4.70 -8.46
CA GLN A 69 -0.50 4.02 -9.46
C GLN A 69 -1.58 3.15 -8.79
N ASN A 70 -1.58 1.85 -9.07
CA ASN A 70 -2.49 0.85 -8.53
C ASN A 70 -2.05 0.29 -7.16
N ILE A 71 -0.98 0.78 -6.54
CA ILE A 71 -0.41 0.20 -5.32
C ILE A 71 -0.55 1.16 -4.14
N ILE A 72 -1.13 0.67 -3.04
CA ILE A 72 -1.26 1.38 -1.75
C ILE A 72 -0.32 0.73 -0.74
N THR A 73 0.52 1.56 -0.14
CA THR A 73 1.55 1.15 0.83
C THR A 73 1.35 1.95 2.11
N SER A 74 1.42 1.32 3.28
CA SER A 74 1.34 2.05 4.55
C SER A 74 2.25 1.43 5.61
N TYR A 75 2.60 2.21 6.63
CA TYR A 75 3.60 1.78 7.61
C TYR A 75 3.05 1.22 8.94
N TYR A 76 1.83 1.55 9.37
CA TYR A 76 1.33 1.20 10.71
C TYR A 76 -0.11 0.68 10.67
N THR A 77 -0.52 -0.08 11.69
CA THR A 77 -1.87 -0.63 11.78
C THR A 77 -2.93 0.47 11.97
N GLU A 78 -2.61 1.61 12.60
CA GLU A 78 -3.59 2.71 12.72
C GLU A 78 -4.00 3.30 11.36
N THR A 79 -3.20 3.07 10.31
CA THR A 79 -3.54 3.53 8.95
C THR A 79 -4.53 2.60 8.24
N ALA A 80 -4.91 1.48 8.84
CA ALA A 80 -5.79 0.49 8.21
C ALA A 80 -7.12 1.07 7.70
N PRO A 81 -7.84 1.93 8.46
CA PRO A 81 -9.05 2.57 7.95
C PRO A 81 -8.75 3.46 6.73
N HIS A 82 -7.64 4.20 6.75
CA HIS A 82 -7.27 5.06 5.61
C HIS A 82 -6.94 4.24 4.35
N VAL A 83 -6.20 3.13 4.49
CA VAL A 83 -5.92 2.20 3.38
C VAL A 83 -7.22 1.59 2.85
N ALA A 84 -8.15 1.17 3.71
CA ALA A 84 -9.44 0.62 3.31
C ALA A 84 -10.29 1.66 2.56
N PHE A 85 -10.38 2.89 3.07
CA PHE A 85 -11.09 3.97 2.38
C PHE A 85 -10.45 4.34 1.06
N LYS A 86 -9.12 4.35 0.97
CA LYS A 86 -8.44 4.65 -0.29
C LYS A 86 -8.64 3.54 -1.32
N LEU A 87 -8.57 2.27 -0.90
CA LEU A 87 -8.89 1.14 -1.74
C LEU A 87 -10.34 1.23 -2.25
N LEU A 88 -11.27 1.54 -1.36
CA LEU A 88 -12.68 1.68 -1.70
C LEU A 88 -12.88 2.84 -2.70
N GLU A 89 -12.27 4.02 -2.47
CA GLU A 89 -12.29 5.15 -3.41
C GLU A 89 -11.76 4.79 -4.81
N MET A 90 -10.80 3.86 -4.90
CA MET A 90 -10.27 3.42 -6.20
C MET A 90 -11.21 2.43 -6.91
N LEU A 91 -12.14 1.80 -6.19
CA LEU A 91 -13.12 0.85 -6.72
C LEU A 91 -14.46 1.49 -7.06
N ILE A 92 -14.82 2.57 -6.35
CA ILE A 92 -16.12 3.25 -6.46
C ILE A 92 -15.93 4.77 -6.52
N SER A 93 -17.01 5.55 -6.57
CA SER A 93 -16.89 7.01 -6.55
C SER A 93 -16.59 7.58 -5.15
N LYS A 94 -15.96 8.76 -5.10
CA LYS A 94 -15.76 9.52 -3.86
C LYS A 94 -17.07 9.76 -3.08
N LYS A 95 -18.17 10.05 -3.80
CA LYS A 95 -19.50 10.22 -3.19
C LYS A 95 -19.94 8.95 -2.44
N GLN A 96 -19.84 7.79 -3.08
CA GLN A 96 -20.21 6.51 -2.46
C GLN A 96 -19.27 6.15 -1.30
N LEU A 97 -17.97 6.48 -1.40
CA LEU A 97 -17.03 6.33 -0.27
C LEU A 97 -17.51 7.17 0.92
N ASP A 98 -17.89 8.43 0.70
CA ASP A 98 -18.30 9.33 1.77
C ASP A 98 -19.61 8.87 2.44
N GLU A 99 -20.55 8.32 1.68
CA GLU A 99 -21.74 7.64 2.21
C GLU A 99 -21.36 6.45 3.12
N VAL A 100 -20.40 5.62 2.70
CA VAL A 100 -19.89 4.49 3.51
C VAL A 100 -19.16 4.98 4.76
N LYS A 101 -18.30 6.00 4.66
CA LYS A 101 -17.59 6.58 5.80
C LYS A 101 -18.57 7.09 6.86
N LEU A 102 -19.60 7.82 6.44
CA LEU A 102 -20.65 8.32 7.33
C LEU A 102 -21.42 7.16 7.98
N ALA A 103 -21.82 6.15 7.21
CA ALA A 103 -22.54 4.97 7.73
C ALA A 103 -21.70 4.17 8.75
N MET A 104 -20.38 4.16 8.60
CA MET A 104 -19.44 3.55 9.55
C MET A 104 -19.15 4.42 10.79
N GLY A 105 -19.71 5.63 10.88
CA GLY A 105 -19.50 6.56 11.99
C GLY A 105 -18.23 7.41 11.90
N PHE A 106 -17.57 7.46 10.74
CA PHE A 106 -16.42 8.33 10.51
C PHE A 106 -16.87 9.73 10.11
N LYS A 107 -16.12 10.74 10.54
CA LYS A 107 -16.28 12.13 10.06
C LYS A 107 -15.68 12.27 8.64
N LEU A 108 -16.31 13.10 7.82
CA LEU A 108 -15.84 13.42 6.47
C LEU A 108 -14.67 14.39 6.48
#